data_AF-A0A9D8JDF1-F1
#
_entry.id   AF-A0A9D8JDF1-F1
#
_cell.length_a   1.000
_cell.length_b   1.000
_cell.length_c   1.000
_cell.angle_alpha   90.00
_cell.angle_beta   90.00
_cell.angle_gamma   90.00
#
_symmetry.space_group_name_H-M   'P 1'
#
loop_
_entity.id
_entity.type
_entity.pdbx_description
1 polymer ?
#
loop_
_entity_poly.entity_id
_entity_poly.type
_entity_poly.pdbx_seq_one_letter_code
_entity_poly.pdbx_strand_id
1 'polypeptide(L)'
;MGRKTNQLRFPLLATLILSATALLPTQGAAVEAQDLPATTEARLGDDALKTAIMGALLFLDDTQIRQRRGLHDPRFDACSGDGCLPLVPGTGQALPLPLPFTNNRKGEWANFIHIFPDVLSPHNGENESIIQIQDSNMFMTTAITYPLYLFDESGLPEGQRTVTDVRRQAVASIRTYQAGDAFTFWPHLAGSSSDKDRVGPLNIPMKAGSLQNVFPSHRKPSGDNYASWSTDLFNPAINPYGVDALANIPADADDTALAAATLELAAAFDGDARPSAALTEELLKWRDLGRAMEDGRDTWKGKDSAGFLTWLKEENIPREERFMTPETGVIPLGVNNVDCVVNANALLALGLQGLAASAAANDVSVLMARAVEQHSWPECGLYYPQRMIFPYSLTRAYRDGGVRTPAMKEAMRRLLFDLLREQRDLAATNPKHAGAFSGGADPTYDLATGLALASLLNIGESLATEAGVLSDYQRAIAKAAAYLTAHQQRAQIKFGTTFNRDNDRFLFPNPRDKARKWDSGVFFSASNWKLAQWRSDAYTVAIVLEALAKYALAYEQSDESFLEGARLKVTSYGRNADDAPRNLLLTK
;
A
#
# COMPACT_ATOMS: atom_id res chain seq x y z
N MET A 1 48.91 -55.82 4.97
CA MET A 1 48.77 -57.26 4.70
C MET A 1 49.35 -58.01 5.90
N GLY A 2 48.68 -58.75 6.77
CA GLY A 2 47.31 -59.21 6.90
C GLY A 2 47.39 -60.39 7.86
N ARG A 3 46.95 -60.26 9.12
CA ARG A 3 46.77 -61.39 10.04
C ARG A 3 45.57 -61.18 10.96
N LYS A 4 44.61 -62.08 10.76
CA LYS A 4 43.57 -62.64 11.66
C LYS A 4 44.13 -62.84 13.09
N THR A 5 43.39 -62.89 14.20
CA THR A 5 41.96 -62.93 14.57
C THR A 5 41.97 -62.85 16.10
N ASN A 6 40.97 -62.22 16.74
CA ASN A 6 40.44 -62.72 18.00
C ASN A 6 39.01 -62.23 18.19
N GLN A 7 38.09 -63.20 18.31
CA GLN A 7 36.72 -63.02 18.72
C GLN A 7 36.66 -62.87 20.24
N LEU A 8 35.76 -62.02 20.73
CA LEU A 8 35.14 -62.18 22.05
C LEU A 8 33.72 -61.60 22.00
N ARG A 9 32.75 -62.43 22.35
CA ARG A 9 31.31 -62.17 22.52
C ARG A 9 31.07 -61.48 23.86
N PHE A 10 30.12 -60.54 23.97
CA PHE A 10 29.35 -60.29 25.20
C PHE A 10 27.92 -59.76 24.87
N PRO A 11 26.94 -59.93 25.78
CA PRO A 11 25.51 -60.02 25.48
C PRO A 11 24.72 -58.72 25.68
N LEU A 12 23.45 -58.75 25.23
CA LEU A 12 22.40 -57.80 25.58
C LEU A 12 22.26 -57.62 27.11
N LEU A 13 22.17 -56.38 27.56
CA LEU A 13 21.33 -56.01 28.70
C LEU A 13 20.83 -54.58 28.51
N ALA A 14 19.51 -54.43 28.42
CA ALA A 14 18.81 -53.16 28.44
C ALA A 14 18.90 -52.55 29.85
N THR A 15 19.19 -51.26 29.95
CA THR A 15 19.07 -50.51 31.21
C THR A 15 18.29 -49.23 30.91
N LEU A 16 17.04 -49.22 31.37
CA LEU A 16 16.22 -48.03 31.53
C LEU A 16 16.88 -47.16 32.61
N ILE A 17 17.25 -45.92 32.28
CA ILE A 17 17.55 -44.88 33.26
C ILE A 17 16.39 -43.88 33.20
N LEU A 18 15.53 -43.92 34.23
CA LEU A 18 14.59 -42.84 34.54
C LEU A 18 15.41 -41.58 34.88
N SER A 19 15.28 -40.55 34.06
CA SER A 19 15.72 -39.20 34.42
C SER A 19 14.55 -38.47 35.08
N ALA A 20 14.66 -38.22 36.39
CA ALA A 20 13.75 -37.39 37.14
C ALA A 20 14.04 -35.91 36.83
N THR A 21 13.28 -35.31 35.92
CA THR A 21 13.21 -33.85 35.80
C THR A 21 12.24 -33.31 36.84
N ALA A 22 12.79 -32.61 37.83
CA ALA A 22 12.02 -31.80 38.76
C ALA A 22 11.31 -30.67 37.99
N LEU A 23 9.98 -30.78 37.89
CA LEU A 23 9.10 -29.70 37.47
C LEU A 23 9.09 -28.64 38.57
N LEU A 24 9.82 -27.55 38.36
CA LEU A 24 9.55 -26.30 39.07
C LEU A 24 8.28 -25.69 38.47
N PRO A 25 7.28 -25.31 39.28
CA PRO A 25 6.14 -24.57 38.77
C PRO A 25 6.64 -23.16 38.41
N THR A 26 6.74 -22.88 37.11
CA THR A 26 6.75 -21.50 36.63
C THR A 26 5.39 -20.89 36.98
N GLN A 27 5.30 -20.21 38.11
CA GLN A 27 4.29 -19.18 38.32
C GLN A 27 4.60 -18.02 37.36
N GLY A 28 4.29 -18.21 36.08
CA GLY A 28 3.94 -17.09 35.24
C GLY A 28 2.63 -16.58 35.81
N ALA A 29 2.65 -15.42 36.45
CA ALA A 29 1.44 -14.65 36.65
C ALA A 29 0.80 -14.54 35.26
N ALA A 30 -0.35 -15.20 35.07
CA ALA A 30 -1.19 -14.94 33.92
C ALA A 30 -1.48 -13.44 33.99
N VAL A 31 -0.85 -12.67 33.11
CA VAL A 31 -1.31 -11.32 32.81
C VAL A 31 -2.75 -11.54 32.39
N GLU A 32 -3.69 -11.07 33.21
CA GLU A 32 -5.12 -11.11 32.88
C GLU A 32 -5.25 -10.55 31.47
N ALA A 33 -5.65 -11.40 30.52
CA ALA A 33 -5.94 -10.96 29.17
C ALA A 33 -6.95 -9.83 29.32
N GLN A 34 -6.58 -8.61 28.91
CA GLN A 34 -7.51 -7.51 28.90
C GLN A 34 -8.74 -7.94 28.08
N ASP A 35 -9.91 -7.68 28.63
CA ASP A 35 -11.17 -7.99 27.96
C ASP A 35 -11.26 -7.14 26.68
N LEU A 36 -11.01 -7.75 25.51
CA LEU A 36 -11.01 -7.10 24.20
C LEU A 36 -12.24 -6.20 23.99
N PRO A 37 -13.48 -6.65 24.29
CA PRO A 37 -14.66 -5.79 24.41
C PRO A 37 -14.45 -4.51 25.23
N ALA A 38 -13.93 -4.62 26.46
CA ALA A 38 -13.73 -3.48 27.35
C ALA A 38 -12.68 -2.49 26.80
N THR A 39 -11.56 -2.97 26.25
CA THR A 39 -10.55 -2.10 25.60
C THR A 39 -11.15 -1.35 24.43
N THR A 40 -11.91 -2.05 23.59
CA THR A 40 -12.57 -1.47 22.42
C THR A 40 -13.62 -0.44 22.83
N GLU A 41 -14.48 -0.77 23.80
CA GLU A 41 -15.48 0.17 24.34
C GLU A 41 -14.83 1.41 24.93
N ALA A 42 -13.70 1.27 25.63
CA ALA A 42 -12.95 2.40 26.18
C ALA A 42 -12.39 3.31 25.06
N ARG A 43 -11.80 2.73 24.01
CA ARG A 43 -11.26 3.49 22.87
C ARG A 43 -12.37 4.14 22.03
N LEU A 44 -13.46 3.42 21.78
CA LEU A 44 -14.69 3.96 21.19
C LEU A 44 -15.46 4.88 22.16
N GLY A 45 -14.96 5.11 23.37
CA GLY A 45 -15.38 6.18 24.25
C GLY A 45 -14.76 7.54 23.88
N ASP A 46 -13.61 7.55 23.19
CA ASP A 46 -12.88 8.75 22.79
C ASP A 46 -13.54 9.42 21.56
N ASP A 47 -14.10 10.62 21.77
CA ASP A 47 -14.75 11.39 20.72
C ASP A 47 -13.79 11.91 19.65
N ALA A 48 -12.51 12.16 19.98
CA ALA A 48 -11.52 12.59 19.01
C ALA A 48 -11.18 11.45 18.04
N LEU A 49 -11.05 10.23 18.55
CA LEU A 49 -10.82 9.02 17.75
C LEU A 49 -12.00 8.74 16.82
N LYS A 50 -13.23 8.74 17.36
CA LYS A 50 -14.45 8.57 16.55
C LYS A 50 -14.59 9.63 15.47
N THR A 51 -14.32 10.90 15.82
CA THR A 51 -14.37 12.02 14.87
C THR A 51 -13.36 11.86 13.76
N ALA A 52 -12.14 11.39 14.07
CA ALA A 52 -11.11 11.12 13.06
C ALA A 52 -11.53 10.00 12.11
N ILE A 53 -12.01 8.87 12.64
CA ILE A 53 -12.48 7.72 11.84
C ILE A 53 -13.66 8.11 10.93
N MET A 54 -14.70 8.71 11.49
CA MET A 54 -15.88 9.13 10.71
C MET A 54 -15.54 10.24 9.71
N GLY A 55 -14.68 11.18 10.10
CA GLY A 55 -14.21 12.25 9.23
C GLY A 55 -13.39 11.75 8.05
N ALA A 56 -12.58 10.71 8.25
CA ALA A 56 -11.83 10.05 7.19
C ALA A 56 -12.76 9.29 6.22
N LEU A 57 -13.74 8.54 6.72
CA LEU A 57 -14.73 7.86 5.86
C LEU A 57 -15.53 8.88 5.02
N LEU A 58 -15.94 10.01 5.63
CA LEU A 58 -16.60 11.11 4.92
C LEU A 58 -15.70 11.69 3.82
N PHE A 59 -14.41 11.88 4.11
CA PHE A 59 -13.45 12.36 3.12
C PHE A 59 -13.32 11.40 1.94
N LEU A 60 -13.17 10.10 2.20
CA LEU A 60 -13.01 9.09 1.15
C LEU A 60 -14.26 8.96 0.27
N ASP A 61 -15.47 9.02 0.84
CA ASP A 61 -16.69 9.03 0.03
C ASP A 61 -16.86 10.32 -0.77
N ASP A 62 -16.54 11.49 -0.20
CA ASP A 62 -16.65 12.77 -0.89
C ASP A 62 -15.66 12.87 -2.07
N THR A 63 -14.46 12.31 -1.89
CA THR A 63 -13.35 12.38 -2.86
C THR A 63 -13.31 11.24 -3.87
N GLN A 64 -14.13 10.19 -3.70
CA GLN A 64 -14.19 9.12 -4.71
C GLN A 64 -14.74 9.68 -6.03
N ILE A 65 -14.03 9.44 -7.12
CA ILE A 65 -14.40 9.88 -8.46
C ILE A 65 -15.70 9.20 -8.87
N ARG A 66 -16.77 9.97 -9.12
CA ARG A 66 -18.09 9.44 -9.54
C ARG A 66 -18.76 10.35 -10.57
N GLN A 67 -19.84 9.88 -11.18
CA GLN A 67 -20.75 10.76 -11.91
C GLN A 67 -21.71 11.40 -10.90
N ARG A 68 -21.49 12.67 -10.55
CA ARG A 68 -22.34 13.45 -9.65
C ARG A 68 -22.72 14.78 -10.32
N ARG A 69 -23.87 15.34 -9.95
CA ARG A 69 -24.29 16.65 -10.43
C ARG A 69 -23.60 17.77 -9.64
N GLY A 70 -22.91 18.69 -10.31
CA GLY A 70 -22.76 20.07 -9.83
C GLY A 70 -21.36 20.66 -9.64
N LEU A 71 -20.26 19.90 -9.74
CA LEU A 71 -18.90 20.48 -9.68
C LEU A 71 -18.16 20.45 -11.01
N HIS A 72 -18.33 19.39 -11.79
CA HIS A 72 -17.60 19.17 -13.04
C HIS A 72 -16.08 19.29 -12.84
N ASP A 73 -15.58 18.88 -11.67
CA ASP A 73 -14.18 18.97 -11.27
C ASP A 73 -13.52 17.58 -11.35
N PRO A 74 -12.48 17.40 -12.17
CA PRO A 74 -11.87 16.09 -12.39
C PRO A 74 -11.25 15.47 -11.14
N ARG A 75 -11.03 16.21 -10.05
CA ARG A 75 -10.59 15.61 -8.79
C ARG A 75 -11.68 14.74 -8.14
N PHE A 76 -12.93 14.90 -8.55
CA PHE A 76 -14.09 14.28 -7.92
C PHE A 76 -15.09 13.67 -8.91
N ASP A 77 -15.09 14.14 -10.15
CA ASP A 77 -16.06 13.75 -11.16
C ASP A 77 -15.41 12.86 -12.24
N ALA A 78 -16.14 11.84 -12.68
CA ALA A 78 -15.72 11.01 -13.81
C ALA A 78 -15.91 11.78 -15.13
N CYS A 79 -15.10 11.46 -16.15
CA CYS A 79 -15.08 12.23 -17.40
C CYS A 79 -15.97 11.64 -18.51
N SER A 80 -16.89 10.74 -18.16
CA SER A 80 -17.93 10.21 -19.04
C SER A 80 -19.32 10.55 -18.48
N GLY A 81 -20.32 10.81 -19.33
CA GLY A 81 -21.69 11.11 -18.91
C GLY A 81 -21.88 12.52 -18.34
N ASP A 82 -22.56 12.67 -17.20
CA ASP A 82 -22.88 13.97 -16.57
C ASP A 82 -21.67 14.70 -15.91
N GLY A 83 -20.42 14.23 -16.10
CA GLY A 83 -19.23 14.69 -15.36
C GLY A 83 -18.03 15.21 -16.20
N CYS A 84 -17.28 16.14 -15.57
CA CYS A 84 -16.15 17.00 -16.01
C CYS A 84 -16.35 17.91 -17.23
N LEU A 85 -16.11 19.21 -17.05
CA LEU A 85 -15.78 20.14 -18.15
C LEU A 85 -14.24 20.17 -18.30
N PRO A 86 -13.69 20.44 -19.50
CA PRO A 86 -12.27 20.79 -19.62
C PRO A 86 -11.89 21.85 -18.59
N LEU A 87 -10.84 21.58 -17.81
CA LEU A 87 -10.19 22.62 -17.02
C LEU A 87 -9.67 23.67 -18.01
N VAL A 88 -10.30 24.86 -18.01
CA VAL A 88 -9.73 26.03 -18.69
C VAL A 88 -8.55 26.50 -17.84
N PRO A 89 -7.31 26.49 -18.34
CA PRO A 89 -6.15 26.89 -17.55
C PRO A 89 -6.27 28.36 -17.12
N GLY A 90 -6.30 28.62 -15.81
CA GLY A 90 -6.55 29.93 -15.24
C GLY A 90 -5.56 30.31 -14.12
N THR A 91 -4.54 31.07 -14.52
CA THR A 91 -3.72 32.03 -13.75
C THR A 91 -3.04 31.58 -12.46
N GLY A 92 -1.76 31.21 -12.60
CA GLY A 92 -0.78 31.15 -11.52
C GLY A 92 0.54 30.53 -11.99
N GLN A 93 1.20 31.16 -12.98
CA GLN A 93 2.49 30.77 -13.59
C GLN A 93 2.87 29.27 -13.49
N ALA A 94 2.16 28.42 -14.22
CA ALA A 94 2.63 27.09 -14.56
C ALA A 94 3.39 27.16 -15.90
N LEU A 95 4.49 26.43 -16.01
CA LEU A 95 5.19 26.18 -17.27
C LEU A 95 4.19 25.75 -18.37
N PRO A 96 4.41 26.12 -19.64
CA PRO A 96 3.45 25.96 -20.72
C PRO A 96 3.34 24.49 -21.16
N LEU A 97 2.74 23.65 -20.32
CA LEU A 97 2.21 22.36 -20.73
C LEU A 97 0.72 22.57 -21.02
N PRO A 98 0.28 22.50 -22.29
CA PRO A 98 -1.14 22.53 -22.59
C PRO A 98 -1.74 21.23 -22.06
N LEU A 99 -2.39 21.29 -20.89
CA LEU A 99 -3.20 20.20 -20.34
C LEU A 99 -4.68 20.56 -20.55
N PRO A 100 -5.26 20.29 -21.73
CA PRO A 100 -6.61 20.76 -22.04
C PRO A 100 -7.72 19.91 -21.38
N PHE A 101 -7.43 18.70 -20.88
CA PHE A 101 -8.42 17.80 -20.27
C PHE A 101 -7.77 16.88 -19.24
N THR A 102 -8.38 16.79 -18.05
CA THR A 102 -8.06 15.75 -17.06
C THR A 102 -9.16 14.69 -17.15
N ASN A 103 -8.76 13.45 -17.42
CA ASN A 103 -9.56 12.24 -17.47
C ASN A 103 -9.39 11.42 -16.19
N ASN A 104 -10.48 10.89 -15.65
CA ASN A 104 -10.47 9.98 -14.50
C ASN A 104 -11.55 8.91 -14.65
N ARG A 105 -11.36 7.75 -14.00
CA ARG A 105 -12.34 6.67 -14.03
C ARG A 105 -13.18 6.67 -12.76
N LYS A 106 -14.44 6.27 -12.92
CA LYS A 106 -15.38 6.12 -11.82
C LYS A 106 -14.87 5.05 -10.85
N GLY A 107 -14.95 5.34 -9.55
CA GLY A 107 -14.58 4.42 -8.47
C GLY A 107 -13.17 4.63 -7.91
N GLU A 108 -12.36 5.49 -8.53
CA GLU A 108 -10.99 5.76 -8.11
C GLU A 108 -10.88 6.99 -7.20
N TRP A 109 -9.66 7.30 -6.76
CA TRP A 109 -9.32 8.55 -6.07
C TRP A 109 -8.16 9.22 -6.77
N ALA A 110 -8.21 10.55 -6.86
CA ALA A 110 -7.14 11.32 -7.47
C ALA A 110 -5.82 11.21 -6.67
N ASN A 111 -4.73 11.11 -7.41
CA ASN A 111 -3.37 11.32 -6.93
C ASN A 111 -2.64 12.29 -7.85
N PHE A 112 -1.46 12.76 -7.44
CA PHE A 112 -0.72 13.78 -8.18
C PHE A 112 0.72 13.35 -8.37
N ILE A 113 1.19 13.48 -9.61
CA ILE A 113 2.58 13.28 -10.00
C ILE A 113 3.29 14.63 -9.94
N HIS A 114 4.21 14.78 -8.99
CA HIS A 114 5.06 15.95 -8.84
C HIS A 114 6.34 15.73 -9.64
N ILE A 115 6.57 16.55 -10.67
CA ILE A 115 7.69 16.39 -11.61
C ILE A 115 8.89 17.22 -11.16
N PHE A 116 10.06 16.62 -11.01
CA PHE A 116 11.29 17.23 -10.47
C PHE A 116 11.11 18.01 -9.15
N PRO A 117 10.56 17.40 -8.08
CA PRO A 117 10.25 18.10 -6.83
C PRO A 117 11.48 18.77 -6.19
N ASP A 118 12.65 18.14 -6.23
CA ASP A 118 13.90 18.71 -5.69
C ASP A 118 14.41 19.94 -6.46
N VAL A 119 13.99 20.13 -7.71
CA VAL A 119 14.49 21.19 -8.61
C VAL A 119 13.46 22.30 -8.78
N LEU A 120 12.18 21.94 -8.75
CA LEU A 120 11.06 22.81 -9.11
C LEU A 120 10.14 23.08 -7.91
N SER A 121 10.64 22.93 -6.68
CA SER A 121 9.90 23.34 -5.48
C SER A 121 10.02 24.86 -5.25
N PRO A 122 8.91 25.57 -4.99
CA PRO A 122 8.92 27.00 -4.69
C PRO A 122 9.47 27.33 -3.30
N HIS A 123 9.58 26.34 -2.41
CA HIS A 123 10.07 26.50 -1.03
C HIS A 123 11.09 25.40 -0.74
N ASN A 124 12.36 25.76 -0.55
CA ASN A 124 13.49 24.86 -0.22
C ASN A 124 13.27 24.09 1.10
N GLY A 125 12.28 23.22 1.16
CA GLY A 125 11.77 22.54 2.36
C GLY A 125 10.39 21.89 2.18
N GLU A 126 9.58 22.32 1.21
CA GLU A 126 8.32 21.65 0.85
C GLU A 126 8.56 20.83 -0.42
N ASN A 127 8.48 19.49 -0.36
CA ASN A 127 8.78 18.59 -1.48
C ASN A 127 7.63 18.52 -2.51
N GLU A 128 6.96 19.65 -2.77
CA GLU A 128 5.90 19.79 -3.77
C GLU A 128 6.40 20.58 -4.97
N SER A 129 6.43 19.94 -6.15
CA SER A 129 6.77 20.61 -7.41
C SER A 129 5.68 21.61 -7.83
N ILE A 130 6.07 22.70 -8.50
CA ILE A 130 5.15 23.58 -9.24
C ILE A 130 4.50 22.89 -10.45
N ILE A 131 5.07 21.78 -10.95
CA ILE A 131 4.48 20.95 -12.00
C ILE A 131 3.83 19.74 -11.34
N GLN A 132 2.51 19.73 -11.32
CA GLN A 132 1.70 18.62 -10.82
C GLN A 132 0.77 18.15 -11.93
N ILE A 133 0.75 16.84 -12.15
CA ILE A 133 -0.18 16.20 -13.09
C ILE A 133 -1.09 15.29 -12.27
N GLN A 134 -2.40 15.51 -12.36
CA GLN A 134 -3.36 14.61 -11.74
C GLN A 134 -3.27 13.25 -12.43
N ASP A 135 -3.20 12.19 -11.64
CA ASP A 135 -3.18 10.80 -12.06
C ASP A 135 -4.22 10.03 -11.23
N SER A 136 -4.49 8.81 -11.67
CA SER A 136 -5.33 7.86 -10.97
C SER A 136 -4.95 6.48 -11.48
N ASN A 137 -4.67 5.56 -10.56
CA ASN A 137 -4.11 4.25 -10.89
C ASN A 137 -4.67 3.15 -9.97
N MET A 138 -4.42 1.91 -10.36
CA MET A 138 -4.99 0.75 -9.69
C MET A 138 -4.36 0.50 -8.32
N PHE A 139 -3.03 0.67 -8.18
CA PHE A 139 -2.32 0.57 -6.91
C PHE A 139 -2.99 1.40 -5.81
N MET A 140 -3.29 2.66 -6.12
CA MET A 140 -3.90 3.58 -5.17
C MET A 140 -5.32 3.20 -4.82
N THR A 141 -6.07 2.78 -5.84
CA THR A 141 -7.46 2.36 -5.66
C THR A 141 -7.54 1.11 -4.79
N THR A 142 -6.68 0.10 -4.98
CA THR A 142 -6.63 -1.11 -4.13
C THR A 142 -6.22 -0.77 -2.70
N ALA A 143 -5.15 0.01 -2.53
CA ALA A 143 -4.66 0.37 -1.19
C ALA A 143 -5.67 1.20 -0.39
N ILE A 144 -6.43 2.10 -1.02
CA ILE A 144 -7.50 2.86 -0.37
C ILE A 144 -8.71 1.97 -0.03
N THR A 145 -8.99 0.98 -0.88
CA THR A 145 -10.14 0.07 -0.69
C THR A 145 -9.92 -0.89 0.48
N TYR A 146 -8.69 -1.38 0.67
CA TYR A 146 -8.34 -2.34 1.72
C TYR A 146 -8.88 -1.98 3.13
N PRO A 147 -8.60 -0.79 3.71
CA PRO A 147 -9.07 -0.45 5.06
C PRO A 147 -10.59 -0.29 5.16
N LEU A 148 -11.30 -0.10 4.05
CA LEU A 148 -12.77 -0.02 4.06
C LEU A 148 -13.41 -1.35 4.45
N TYR A 149 -12.70 -2.48 4.35
CA TYR A 149 -13.17 -3.78 4.84
C TYR A 149 -13.12 -3.93 6.36
N LEU A 150 -12.53 -2.98 7.09
CA LEU A 150 -12.62 -2.92 8.56
C LEU A 150 -14.01 -2.46 9.06
N PHE A 151 -14.90 -2.06 8.15
CA PHE A 151 -16.23 -1.55 8.46
C PHE A 151 -17.32 -2.49 7.96
N ASP A 152 -18.21 -2.87 8.88
CA ASP A 152 -19.38 -3.69 8.60
C ASP A 152 -20.66 -2.83 8.60
N GLU A 153 -21.35 -2.84 7.46
CA GLU A 153 -22.64 -2.18 7.26
C GLU A 153 -23.79 -3.17 7.04
N SER A 154 -23.58 -4.47 7.29
CA SER A 154 -24.58 -5.52 7.11
C SER A 154 -25.88 -5.24 7.88
N GLY A 155 -25.78 -4.51 9.00
CA GLY A 155 -26.92 -4.07 9.81
C GLY A 155 -27.73 -2.90 9.24
N LEU A 156 -27.22 -2.21 8.21
CA LEU A 156 -27.92 -1.10 7.55
C LEU A 156 -28.79 -1.61 6.39
N PRO A 157 -29.91 -0.92 6.06
CA PRO A 157 -30.63 -1.14 4.81
C PRO A 157 -29.71 -0.94 3.60
N GLU A 158 -29.90 -1.72 2.53
CA GLU A 158 -29.00 -1.72 1.36
C GLU A 158 -28.70 -0.32 0.80
N GLY A 159 -29.73 0.53 0.62
CA GLY A 159 -29.54 1.90 0.12
C GLY A 159 -28.82 2.88 1.07
N GLN A 160 -28.47 2.44 2.28
CA GLN A 160 -27.73 3.21 3.28
C GLN A 160 -26.29 2.70 3.48
N ARG A 161 -25.88 1.64 2.77
CA ARG A 161 -24.55 1.01 2.91
C ARG A 161 -23.48 1.75 2.10
N THR A 162 -23.11 2.94 2.57
CA THR A 162 -22.24 3.85 1.84
C THR A 162 -20.83 3.28 1.64
N VAL A 163 -20.21 2.72 2.69
CA VAL A 163 -18.84 2.21 2.59
C VAL A 163 -18.79 1.02 1.63
N THR A 164 -19.80 0.16 1.68
CA THR A 164 -20.02 -0.97 0.77
C THR A 164 -20.16 -0.49 -0.68
N ASP A 165 -20.92 0.58 -0.92
CA ASP A 165 -21.06 1.18 -2.26
C ASP A 165 -19.75 1.81 -2.76
N VAL A 166 -18.96 2.42 -1.86
CA VAL A 166 -17.62 2.92 -2.16
C VAL A 166 -16.71 1.76 -2.59
N ARG A 167 -16.68 0.66 -1.82
CA ARG A 167 -15.88 -0.56 -2.11
C ARG A 167 -16.26 -1.17 -3.45
N ARG A 168 -17.55 -1.38 -3.70
CA ARG A 168 -18.05 -1.97 -4.95
C ARG A 168 -17.64 -1.16 -6.18
N GLN A 169 -17.70 0.17 -6.10
CA GLN A 169 -17.25 1.04 -7.19
C GLN A 169 -15.74 0.96 -7.42
N ALA A 170 -14.95 0.89 -6.34
CA ALA A 170 -13.51 0.74 -6.44
C ALA A 170 -13.11 -0.62 -7.03
N VAL A 171 -13.71 -1.72 -6.56
CA VAL A 171 -13.52 -3.08 -7.10
C VAL A 171 -13.88 -3.15 -8.58
N ALA A 172 -15.00 -2.53 -8.98
CA ALA A 172 -15.38 -2.44 -10.39
C ALA A 172 -14.31 -1.71 -11.22
N SER A 173 -13.73 -0.62 -10.69
CA SER A 173 -12.63 0.10 -11.34
C SER A 173 -11.36 -0.76 -11.44
N ILE A 174 -10.95 -1.42 -10.36
CA ILE A 174 -9.75 -2.28 -10.30
C ILE A 174 -9.78 -3.33 -11.41
N ARG A 175 -10.92 -3.99 -11.62
CA ARG A 175 -11.09 -4.99 -12.69
C ARG A 175 -10.82 -4.45 -14.10
N THR A 176 -10.93 -3.13 -14.32
CA THR A 176 -10.64 -2.50 -15.62
C THR A 176 -9.16 -2.35 -15.95
N TYR A 177 -8.27 -2.72 -15.01
CA TYR A 177 -6.81 -2.71 -15.18
C TYR A 177 -6.22 -4.11 -15.40
N GLN A 178 -7.08 -5.13 -15.44
CA GLN A 178 -6.66 -6.50 -15.72
C GLN A 178 -6.14 -6.61 -17.16
N ALA A 179 -4.93 -7.15 -17.30
CA ALA A 179 -4.22 -7.36 -18.56
C ALA A 179 -3.85 -8.85 -18.67
N GLY A 180 -4.74 -9.65 -19.27
CA GLY A 180 -4.62 -11.11 -19.24
C GLY A 180 -4.75 -11.66 -17.82
N ASP A 181 -3.73 -12.42 -17.39
CA ASP A 181 -3.66 -13.05 -16.07
C ASP A 181 -2.82 -12.21 -15.07
N ALA A 182 -2.79 -10.89 -15.24
CA ALA A 182 -2.10 -9.97 -14.34
C ALA A 182 -2.80 -8.59 -14.31
N PHE A 183 -2.31 -7.67 -13.48
CA PHE A 183 -2.78 -6.29 -13.41
C PHE A 183 -1.66 -5.30 -13.74
N THR A 184 -2.06 -4.18 -14.34
CA THR A 184 -1.18 -3.07 -14.72
C THR A 184 -1.39 -1.87 -13.80
N PHE A 185 -0.34 -1.11 -13.56
CA PHE A 185 -0.40 0.14 -12.79
C PHE A 185 -1.36 1.15 -13.42
N TRP A 186 -1.20 1.34 -14.72
CA TRP A 186 -1.99 2.27 -15.53
C TRP A 186 -2.97 1.55 -16.44
N PRO A 187 -4.02 2.24 -16.89
CA PRO A 187 -4.99 1.61 -17.76
C PRO A 187 -4.44 1.35 -19.17
N HIS A 188 -5.03 0.35 -19.84
CA HIS A 188 -5.00 0.24 -21.30
C HIS A 188 -5.81 1.37 -21.94
N LEU A 189 -5.20 2.05 -22.90
CA LEU A 189 -5.71 3.22 -23.62
C LEU A 189 -5.41 3.07 -25.11
N ALA A 190 -6.22 3.72 -25.94
CA ALA A 190 -5.87 3.86 -27.36
C ALA A 190 -4.57 4.69 -27.52
N GLY A 191 -3.81 4.37 -28.57
CA GLY A 191 -2.65 5.14 -28.99
C GLY A 191 -3.01 6.59 -29.27
N SER A 192 -2.13 7.51 -28.87
CA SER A 192 -2.31 8.94 -29.08
C SER A 192 -1.67 9.43 -30.39
N SER A 193 -0.69 8.69 -30.89
CA SER A 193 0.08 8.99 -32.10
C SER A 193 0.20 7.80 -33.06
N SER A 194 -0.21 6.60 -32.62
CA SER A 194 -0.21 5.35 -33.38
C SER A 194 -1.58 4.65 -33.31
N ASP A 195 -1.77 3.63 -34.15
CA ASP A 195 -2.98 2.78 -34.18
C ASP A 195 -2.98 1.66 -33.15
N LYS A 196 -1.97 1.62 -32.26
CA LYS A 196 -1.82 0.59 -31.23
C LYS A 196 -2.28 1.08 -29.88
N ASP A 197 -2.79 0.16 -29.09
CA ASP A 197 -3.06 0.40 -27.69
C ASP A 197 -1.76 0.62 -26.91
N ARG A 198 -1.86 1.44 -25.87
CA ARG A 198 -0.80 1.75 -24.91
C ARG A 198 -1.29 1.49 -23.50
N VAL A 199 -0.36 1.21 -22.59
CA VAL A 199 -0.60 1.32 -21.15
C VAL A 199 0.06 2.62 -20.71
N GLY A 200 -0.64 3.44 -19.94
CA GLY A 200 -0.07 4.69 -19.48
C GLY A 200 -1.06 5.61 -18.78
N PRO A 201 -0.55 6.72 -18.23
CA PRO A 201 -1.37 7.65 -17.49
C PRO A 201 -2.40 8.30 -18.41
N LEU A 202 -3.57 8.58 -17.82
CA LEU A 202 -4.70 9.22 -18.50
C LEU A 202 -4.41 10.67 -18.90
N ASN A 203 -3.55 11.34 -18.13
CA ASN A 203 -3.46 12.81 -18.10
C ASN A 203 -2.07 13.35 -18.49
N ILE A 204 -1.10 12.49 -18.80
CA ILE A 204 0.16 12.94 -19.39
C ILE A 204 0.00 12.98 -20.91
N PRO A 205 0.18 14.15 -21.56
CA PRO A 205 0.06 14.26 -23.01
C PRO A 205 1.21 13.57 -23.71
N MET A 206 0.93 12.43 -24.35
CA MET A 206 1.90 11.61 -25.07
C MET A 206 2.16 12.12 -26.51
N LYS A 207 2.36 13.43 -26.71
CA LYS A 207 2.68 14.00 -28.03
C LYS A 207 4.18 14.29 -28.19
N ALA A 208 4.73 14.01 -29.38
CA ALA A 208 6.18 14.02 -29.66
C ALA A 208 6.93 15.33 -29.30
N GLY A 209 6.25 16.48 -29.23
CA GLY A 209 6.85 17.78 -28.88
C GLY A 209 6.66 18.24 -27.42
N SER A 210 5.71 17.67 -26.67
CA SER A 210 5.44 18.09 -25.28
C SER A 210 6.45 17.52 -24.29
N LEU A 211 6.94 16.29 -24.54
CA LEU A 211 7.77 15.55 -23.58
C LEU A 211 9.27 15.78 -23.77
N GLN A 212 9.74 16.02 -25.00
CA GLN A 212 11.16 16.34 -25.26
C GLN A 212 11.63 17.62 -24.55
N ASN A 213 10.72 18.53 -24.24
CA ASN A 213 10.99 19.75 -23.47
C ASN A 213 10.92 19.53 -21.94
N VAL A 214 10.26 18.45 -21.48
CA VAL A 214 10.08 18.11 -20.06
C VAL A 214 11.19 17.19 -19.57
N PHE A 215 11.73 16.31 -20.43
CA PHE A 215 12.92 15.52 -20.13
C PHE A 215 14.15 16.31 -20.59
N PRO A 216 14.79 17.12 -19.73
CA PRO A 216 15.95 17.89 -20.16
C PRO A 216 17.02 16.94 -20.69
N SER A 217 17.50 17.23 -21.89
CA SER A 217 18.64 16.60 -22.56
C SER A 217 19.98 16.80 -21.82
N HIS A 218 19.96 17.13 -20.53
CA HIS A 218 21.08 17.75 -19.81
C HIS A 218 21.54 17.06 -18.52
N ARG A 219 21.10 15.83 -18.26
CA ARG A 219 21.86 14.96 -17.36
C ARG A 219 22.11 13.64 -18.06
N LYS A 220 23.39 13.37 -18.38
CA LYS A 220 23.82 12.03 -18.74
C LYS A 220 23.31 11.10 -17.64
N PRO A 221 22.37 10.20 -17.94
CA PRO A 221 21.93 9.21 -16.97
C PRO A 221 23.17 8.44 -16.52
N SER A 222 23.37 8.32 -15.21
CA SER A 222 24.44 7.48 -14.68
C SER A 222 24.03 6.02 -14.92
N GLY A 223 24.51 5.43 -16.02
CA GLY A 223 24.31 4.02 -16.38
C GLY A 223 24.05 3.81 -17.88
N ASP A 224 24.80 2.90 -18.50
CA ASP A 224 24.76 2.62 -19.95
C ASP A 224 23.36 2.16 -20.44
N ASN A 225 22.56 1.56 -19.56
CA ASN A 225 21.23 1.03 -19.89
C ASN A 225 20.16 2.11 -20.09
N TYR A 226 20.21 3.24 -19.36
CA TYR A 226 19.20 4.29 -19.49
C TYR A 226 19.48 5.18 -20.71
N ALA A 227 20.75 5.42 -21.03
CA ALA A 227 21.15 6.14 -22.23
C ALA A 227 20.78 5.38 -23.51
N SER A 228 20.95 4.05 -23.52
CA SER A 228 20.52 3.21 -24.64
C SER A 228 19.00 3.13 -24.76
N TRP A 229 18.26 2.95 -23.64
CA TRP A 229 16.80 2.97 -23.66
C TRP A 229 16.21 4.26 -24.21
N SER A 230 16.65 5.41 -23.72
CA SER A 230 16.15 6.71 -24.16
C SER A 230 16.45 6.96 -25.64
N THR A 231 17.61 6.50 -26.14
CA THR A 231 17.94 6.54 -27.57
C THR A 231 17.01 5.64 -28.39
N ASP A 232 16.73 4.43 -27.90
CA ASP A 232 15.87 3.45 -28.59
C ASP A 232 14.41 3.90 -28.67
N LEU A 233 13.90 4.51 -27.59
CA LEU A 233 12.55 5.03 -27.52
C LEU A 233 12.26 6.04 -28.64
N PHE A 234 13.24 6.87 -29.01
CA PHE A 234 13.07 7.88 -30.07
C PHE A 234 13.59 7.42 -31.44
N ASN A 235 14.03 6.18 -31.59
CA ASN A 235 14.49 5.63 -32.85
C ASN A 235 13.35 4.90 -33.58
N PRO A 236 12.82 5.44 -34.71
CA PRO A 236 11.68 4.83 -35.41
C PRO A 236 11.94 3.43 -35.96
N ALA A 237 13.21 3.04 -36.15
CA ALA A 237 13.56 1.69 -36.60
C ALA A 237 13.44 0.63 -35.48
N ILE A 238 13.46 1.07 -34.22
CA ILE A 238 13.36 0.21 -33.03
C ILE A 238 11.99 0.36 -32.37
N ASN A 239 11.47 1.59 -32.32
CA ASN A 239 10.18 1.93 -31.77
C ASN A 239 9.29 2.60 -32.82
N PRO A 240 8.54 1.82 -33.62
CA PRO A 240 7.64 2.38 -34.63
C PRO A 240 6.43 3.11 -34.01
N TYR A 241 6.18 2.93 -32.71
CA TYR A 241 5.05 3.55 -31.98
C TYR A 241 5.42 4.87 -31.29
N GLY A 242 6.70 5.23 -31.33
CA GLY A 242 7.22 6.48 -30.80
C GLY A 242 6.82 6.72 -29.35
N VAL A 243 6.28 7.90 -29.08
CA VAL A 243 5.97 8.35 -27.72
C VAL A 243 4.85 7.57 -27.03
N ASP A 244 3.99 6.86 -27.76
CA ASP A 244 2.97 6.01 -27.13
C ASP A 244 3.61 4.89 -26.27
N ALA A 245 4.82 4.45 -26.63
CA ALA A 245 5.54 3.41 -25.90
C ALA A 245 6.34 3.91 -24.68
N LEU A 246 6.40 5.23 -24.42
CA LEU A 246 7.18 5.78 -23.30
C LEU A 246 6.67 5.32 -21.93
N ALA A 247 5.35 5.18 -21.79
CA ALA A 247 4.69 4.81 -20.54
C ALA A 247 4.20 3.36 -20.51
N ASN A 248 4.50 2.58 -21.56
CA ASN A 248 4.20 1.16 -21.64
C ASN A 248 5.07 0.41 -20.63
N ILE A 249 4.62 0.38 -19.39
CA ILE A 249 5.14 -0.48 -18.33
C ILE A 249 4.35 -1.78 -18.35
N PRO A 250 5.03 -2.94 -18.24
CA PRO A 250 4.37 -4.24 -18.19
C PRO A 250 3.57 -4.38 -16.89
N ALA A 251 2.72 -5.39 -16.83
CA ALA A 251 2.11 -5.80 -15.57
C ALA A 251 3.20 -6.16 -14.54
N ASP A 252 2.91 -5.92 -13.27
CA ASP A 252 3.85 -6.14 -12.17
C ASP A 252 3.24 -6.93 -11.02
N ALA A 253 4.12 -7.52 -10.22
CA ALA A 253 3.79 -8.38 -9.09
C ALA A 253 3.07 -7.62 -7.97
N ASP A 254 3.34 -6.33 -7.81
CA ASP A 254 2.81 -5.53 -6.72
C ASP A 254 1.33 -5.22 -6.94
N ASP A 255 1.06 -4.66 -8.12
CA ASP A 255 -0.27 -4.37 -8.63
C ASP A 255 -1.12 -5.63 -8.69
N THR A 256 -0.57 -6.71 -9.25
CA THR A 256 -1.26 -8.00 -9.35
C THR A 256 -1.57 -8.56 -7.96
N ALA A 257 -0.64 -8.48 -7.01
CA ALA A 257 -0.86 -8.95 -5.65
C ALA A 257 -1.91 -8.13 -4.89
N LEU A 258 -1.84 -6.80 -4.94
CA LEU A 258 -2.81 -5.93 -4.27
C LEU A 258 -4.21 -6.05 -4.87
N ALA A 259 -4.32 -6.20 -6.19
CA ALA A 259 -5.58 -6.49 -6.86
C ALA A 259 -6.13 -7.85 -6.38
N ALA A 260 -5.33 -8.92 -6.42
CA ALA A 260 -5.76 -10.25 -5.97
C ALA A 260 -6.20 -10.24 -4.50
N ALA A 261 -5.44 -9.60 -3.62
CA ALA A 261 -5.80 -9.42 -2.21
C ALA A 261 -7.15 -8.70 -2.06
N THR A 262 -7.36 -7.59 -2.79
CA THR A 262 -8.62 -6.83 -2.74
C THR A 262 -9.79 -7.65 -3.26
N LEU A 263 -9.61 -8.41 -4.33
CA LEU A 263 -10.65 -9.28 -4.89
C LEU A 263 -11.03 -10.43 -3.95
N GLU A 264 -10.07 -11.00 -3.20
CA GLU A 264 -10.38 -11.98 -2.14
C GLU A 264 -11.23 -11.36 -1.03
N LEU A 265 -10.93 -10.13 -0.61
CA LEU A 265 -11.74 -9.42 0.39
C LEU A 265 -13.15 -9.11 -0.14
N ALA A 266 -13.26 -8.67 -1.38
CA ALA A 266 -14.55 -8.43 -2.04
C ALA A 266 -15.39 -9.72 -2.11
N ALA A 267 -14.76 -10.85 -2.42
CA ALA A 267 -15.43 -12.14 -2.40
C ALA A 267 -15.89 -12.56 -1.00
N ALA A 268 -15.05 -12.34 0.02
CA ALA A 268 -15.36 -12.70 1.40
C ALA A 268 -16.49 -11.86 2.01
N PHE A 269 -16.49 -10.54 1.76
CA PHE A 269 -17.35 -9.60 2.49
C PHE A 269 -18.49 -9.03 1.65
N ASP A 270 -18.32 -8.90 0.33
CA ASP A 270 -19.32 -8.32 -0.56
C ASP A 270 -20.01 -9.38 -1.45
N GLY A 271 -19.56 -10.64 -1.38
CA GLY A 271 -20.08 -11.75 -2.19
C GLY A 271 -19.66 -11.72 -3.66
N ASP A 272 -18.58 -11.02 -3.99
CA ASP A 272 -18.02 -10.95 -5.35
C ASP A 272 -17.31 -12.27 -5.76
N ALA A 273 -16.93 -12.39 -7.03
CA ALA A 273 -16.12 -13.49 -7.52
C ALA A 273 -14.67 -13.38 -7.01
N ARG A 274 -14.16 -14.48 -6.48
CA ARG A 274 -12.74 -14.66 -6.14
C ARG A 274 -11.85 -14.45 -7.38
N PRO A 275 -10.59 -14.00 -7.21
CA PRO A 275 -9.63 -13.97 -8.30
C PRO A 275 -9.46 -15.36 -8.93
N SER A 276 -9.16 -15.40 -10.22
CA SER A 276 -8.86 -16.65 -10.92
C SER A 276 -7.55 -17.25 -10.41
N ALA A 277 -7.45 -18.59 -10.41
CA ALA A 277 -6.19 -19.28 -10.09
C ALA A 277 -5.04 -18.85 -11.03
N ALA A 278 -5.37 -18.50 -12.29
CA ALA A 278 -4.41 -18.05 -13.29
C ALA A 278 -3.63 -16.78 -12.85
N LEU A 279 -4.26 -15.85 -12.13
CA LEU A 279 -3.58 -14.67 -11.58
C LEU A 279 -2.43 -15.07 -10.65
N THR A 280 -2.69 -16.04 -9.78
CA THR A 280 -1.70 -16.55 -8.82
C THR A 280 -0.64 -17.41 -9.52
N GLU A 281 -1.03 -18.21 -10.51
CA GLU A 281 -0.08 -18.97 -11.33
C GLU A 281 0.88 -18.04 -12.07
N GLU A 282 0.40 -16.92 -12.62
CA GLU A 282 1.24 -15.94 -13.29
C GLU A 282 2.21 -15.26 -12.30
N LEU A 283 1.75 -14.87 -11.10
CA LEU A 283 2.66 -14.34 -10.06
C LEU A 283 3.75 -15.34 -9.67
N LEU A 284 3.41 -16.63 -9.55
CA LEU A 284 4.32 -17.70 -9.13
C LEU A 284 5.42 -18.01 -10.14
N LYS A 285 5.22 -17.66 -11.42
CA LYS A 285 6.16 -17.90 -12.53
C LYS A 285 7.39 -17.01 -12.48
N TRP A 286 7.24 -15.77 -12.04
CA TRP A 286 8.29 -14.75 -12.14
C TRP A 286 9.13 -14.70 -10.86
N ARG A 287 10.12 -15.61 -10.78
CA ARG A 287 10.99 -15.80 -9.61
C ARG A 287 12.45 -15.51 -9.91
N ASP A 288 13.15 -15.01 -8.91
CA ASP A 288 14.60 -14.78 -8.92
C ASP A 288 15.36 -16.10 -8.76
N LEU A 289 15.39 -16.90 -9.84
CA LEU A 289 16.01 -18.23 -9.89
C LEU A 289 16.78 -18.42 -11.20
N GLY A 290 18.07 -18.69 -11.13
CA GLY A 290 18.92 -19.00 -12.29
C GLY A 290 19.08 -17.84 -13.27
N ARG A 291 18.88 -16.60 -12.81
CA ARG A 291 18.93 -15.41 -13.65
C ARG A 291 20.36 -15.05 -14.06
N ALA A 292 20.49 -14.52 -15.27
CA ALA A 292 21.77 -14.06 -15.81
C ALA A 292 22.08 -12.61 -15.42
N MET A 293 21.04 -11.79 -15.19
CA MET A 293 21.15 -10.38 -14.85
C MET A 293 20.72 -10.13 -13.41
N GLU A 294 21.37 -9.16 -12.78
CA GLU A 294 21.14 -8.74 -11.40
C GLU A 294 21.04 -7.21 -11.37
N ASP A 295 20.12 -6.67 -10.59
CA ASP A 295 20.03 -5.23 -10.38
C ASP A 295 21.03 -4.82 -9.28
N GLY A 296 21.81 -3.77 -9.51
CA GLY A 296 22.78 -3.29 -8.51
C GLY A 296 22.14 -2.68 -7.26
N ARG A 297 20.82 -2.45 -7.27
CA ARG A 297 20.09 -1.76 -6.19
C ARG A 297 19.44 -2.72 -5.20
N ASP A 298 19.21 -3.97 -5.56
CA ASP A 298 18.60 -4.99 -4.69
C ASP A 298 19.62 -6.01 -4.15
N THR A 299 20.89 -5.62 -4.05
CA THR A 299 22.00 -6.49 -3.62
C THR A 299 21.80 -7.15 -2.25
N TRP A 300 20.94 -6.57 -1.40
CA TRP A 300 20.54 -7.14 -0.11
C TRP A 300 19.89 -8.53 -0.25
N LYS A 301 19.30 -8.84 -1.41
CA LYS A 301 18.67 -10.13 -1.69
C LYS A 301 19.69 -11.24 -2.02
N GLY A 302 20.94 -10.90 -2.33
CA GLY A 302 21.90 -11.85 -2.88
C GLY A 302 21.45 -12.48 -4.22
N LYS A 303 22.15 -13.54 -4.64
CA LYS A 303 21.84 -14.25 -5.88
C LYS A 303 20.84 -15.38 -5.64
N ASP A 304 19.99 -15.67 -6.64
CA ASP A 304 19.02 -16.77 -6.63
C ASP A 304 18.14 -16.73 -5.37
N SER A 305 17.62 -15.54 -5.05
CA SER A 305 16.93 -15.29 -3.80
C SER A 305 15.58 -15.99 -3.69
N ALA A 306 15.09 -16.54 -4.81
CA ALA A 306 13.73 -17.05 -4.97
C ALA A 306 12.65 -16.00 -4.67
N GLY A 307 12.99 -14.70 -4.58
CA GLY A 307 12.01 -13.62 -4.51
C GLY A 307 11.15 -13.54 -5.77
N PHE A 308 9.97 -12.95 -5.65
CA PHE A 308 9.21 -12.51 -6.83
C PHE A 308 9.93 -11.35 -7.49
N LEU A 309 10.01 -11.41 -8.82
CA LEU A 309 10.45 -10.29 -9.64
C LEU A 309 9.34 -9.25 -9.68
N THR A 310 9.72 -7.97 -9.72
CA THR A 310 8.76 -6.87 -9.78
C THR A 310 7.95 -6.94 -11.07
N TRP A 311 8.60 -7.02 -12.22
CA TRP A 311 7.90 -7.00 -13.51
C TRP A 311 7.58 -8.41 -13.98
N LEU A 312 6.34 -8.67 -14.41
CA LEU A 312 5.89 -10.00 -14.85
C LEU A 312 6.23 -10.23 -16.33
N LYS A 313 7.52 -10.13 -16.66
CA LYS A 313 8.04 -10.31 -18.02
C LYS A 313 9.48 -10.79 -18.06
N GLU A 314 9.84 -11.39 -19.21
CA GLU A 314 11.20 -11.75 -19.51
C GLU A 314 12.07 -10.51 -19.72
N GLU A 315 13.28 -10.57 -19.18
CA GLU A 315 14.25 -9.48 -19.28
C GLU A 315 15.00 -9.50 -20.61
N ASN A 316 15.20 -10.70 -21.17
CA ASN A 316 15.99 -10.96 -22.37
C ASN A 316 15.13 -10.95 -23.64
N ILE A 317 14.31 -9.92 -23.81
CA ILE A 317 13.58 -9.72 -25.08
C ILE A 317 14.49 -9.04 -26.12
N PRO A 318 14.40 -9.42 -27.41
CA PRO A 318 15.12 -8.74 -28.49
C PRO A 318 14.89 -7.22 -28.47
N ARG A 319 15.92 -6.45 -28.84
CA ARG A 319 15.89 -4.98 -28.73
C ARG A 319 14.74 -4.36 -29.54
N GLU A 320 14.49 -4.93 -30.70
CA GLU A 320 13.42 -4.59 -31.64
C GLU A 320 12.01 -4.94 -31.12
N GLU A 321 11.89 -5.80 -30.11
CA GLU A 321 10.60 -6.20 -29.54
C GLU A 321 10.18 -5.35 -28.33
N ARG A 322 11.10 -4.58 -27.72
CA ARG A 322 10.91 -3.86 -26.44
C ARG A 322 9.79 -2.82 -26.40
N PHE A 323 9.34 -2.35 -27.56
CA PHE A 323 8.31 -1.34 -27.67
C PHE A 323 7.09 -1.84 -28.42
N MET A 324 7.04 -3.15 -28.75
CA MET A 324 6.08 -3.65 -29.72
C MET A 324 4.64 -3.71 -29.19
N THR A 325 4.50 -3.95 -27.89
CA THR A 325 3.23 -4.00 -27.19
C THR A 325 3.41 -3.45 -25.77
N PRO A 326 2.32 -3.08 -25.07
CA PRO A 326 2.40 -2.73 -23.65
C PRO A 326 3.04 -3.82 -22.78
N GLU A 327 2.75 -5.09 -23.06
CA GLU A 327 3.24 -6.25 -22.29
C GLU A 327 4.74 -6.48 -22.49
N THR A 328 5.24 -6.16 -23.69
CA THR A 328 6.69 -6.19 -24.00
C THR A 328 7.40 -4.90 -23.60
N GLY A 329 6.65 -3.92 -23.08
CA GLY A 329 7.08 -2.59 -22.66
C GLY A 329 8.25 -2.58 -21.67
N VAL A 330 8.88 -1.43 -21.49
CA VAL A 330 10.21 -1.39 -20.90
C VAL A 330 10.20 -1.62 -19.39
N ILE A 331 11.05 -2.54 -18.93
CA ILE A 331 11.43 -2.65 -17.53
C ILE A 331 12.17 -1.36 -17.15
N PRO A 332 11.67 -0.55 -16.22
CA PRO A 332 12.38 0.64 -15.76
C PRO A 332 13.82 0.30 -15.36
N LEU A 333 14.78 1.00 -15.97
CA LEU A 333 16.24 0.81 -15.79
C LEU A 333 16.83 -0.48 -16.40
N GLY A 334 16.02 -1.26 -17.13
CA GLY A 334 16.46 -2.30 -18.05
C GLY A 334 16.80 -3.66 -17.41
N VAL A 335 16.71 -3.78 -16.09
CA VAL A 335 16.91 -5.03 -15.35
C VAL A 335 15.77 -5.17 -14.35
N ASN A 336 15.17 -6.35 -14.30
CA ASN A 336 14.13 -6.69 -13.34
C ASN A 336 14.75 -6.85 -11.96
N ASN A 337 13.99 -6.54 -10.92
CA ASN A 337 14.49 -6.47 -9.56
C ASN A 337 13.51 -7.13 -8.60
N VAL A 338 14.02 -7.47 -7.43
CA VAL A 338 13.26 -7.96 -6.29
C VAL A 338 13.15 -6.82 -5.29
N ASP A 339 11.94 -6.27 -5.19
CA ASP A 339 11.61 -5.22 -4.23
C ASP A 339 10.93 -5.85 -2.99
N CYS A 340 11.30 -5.39 -1.81
CA CYS A 340 10.82 -5.96 -0.56
C CYS A 340 9.35 -5.62 -0.26
N VAL A 341 8.85 -4.48 -0.72
CA VAL A 341 7.44 -4.09 -0.58
C VAL A 341 6.58 -4.93 -1.51
N VAL A 342 7.02 -5.10 -2.76
CA VAL A 342 6.37 -5.96 -3.77
C VAL A 342 6.22 -7.39 -3.24
N ASN A 343 7.32 -7.95 -2.70
CA ASN A 343 7.32 -9.29 -2.15
C ASN A 343 6.46 -9.43 -0.89
N ALA A 344 6.40 -8.40 -0.05
CA ALA A 344 5.49 -8.37 1.09
C ALA A 344 4.02 -8.35 0.66
N ASN A 345 3.65 -7.56 -0.34
CA ASN A 345 2.29 -7.54 -0.89
C ASN A 345 1.94 -8.88 -1.58
N ALA A 346 2.88 -9.51 -2.28
CA ALA A 346 2.71 -10.87 -2.81
C ALA A 346 2.44 -11.91 -1.70
N LEU A 347 3.17 -11.83 -0.58
CA LEU A 347 2.90 -12.70 0.59
C LEU A 347 1.51 -12.47 1.17
N LEU A 348 1.03 -11.22 1.25
CA LEU A 348 -0.33 -10.92 1.68
C LEU A 348 -1.36 -11.58 0.75
N ALA A 349 -1.20 -11.43 -0.57
CA ALA A 349 -2.10 -12.00 -1.56
C ALA A 349 -2.14 -13.53 -1.50
N LEU A 350 -0.98 -14.19 -1.42
CA LEU A 350 -0.89 -15.64 -1.25
C LEU A 350 -1.54 -16.09 0.07
N GLY A 351 -1.32 -15.33 1.14
CA GLY A 351 -1.92 -15.58 2.45
C GLY A 351 -3.44 -15.59 2.43
N LEU A 352 -4.05 -14.54 1.88
CA LEU A 352 -5.51 -14.41 1.76
C LEU A 352 -6.14 -15.49 0.86
N GLN A 353 -5.38 -16.02 -0.09
CA GLN A 353 -5.79 -17.13 -0.95
C GLN A 353 -5.57 -18.52 -0.33
N GLY A 354 -5.13 -18.59 0.94
CA GLY A 354 -4.87 -19.86 1.62
C GLY A 354 -3.56 -20.54 1.21
N LEU A 355 -2.63 -19.81 0.57
CA LEU A 355 -1.34 -20.29 0.09
C LEU A 355 -0.16 -19.86 0.97
N ALA A 356 -0.42 -19.42 2.20
CA ALA A 356 0.61 -19.02 3.18
C ALA A 356 1.65 -20.11 3.47
N ALA A 357 1.28 -21.40 3.32
CA ALA A 357 2.15 -22.56 3.54
C ALA A 357 2.81 -23.10 2.26
N SER A 358 2.64 -22.42 1.12
CA SER A 358 3.27 -22.83 -0.13
C SER A 358 4.81 -22.70 -0.07
N ALA A 359 5.52 -23.47 -0.88
CA ALA A 359 6.98 -23.37 -0.98
C ALA A 359 7.42 -21.94 -1.36
N ALA A 360 6.71 -21.32 -2.31
CA ALA A 360 6.94 -19.94 -2.72
C ALA A 360 6.79 -18.95 -1.55
N ALA A 361 5.70 -19.05 -0.78
CA ALA A 361 5.49 -18.19 0.39
C ALA A 361 6.57 -18.41 1.46
N ASN A 362 7.05 -19.63 1.64
CA ASN A 362 8.14 -19.93 2.57
C ASN A 362 9.49 -19.33 2.12
N ASP A 363 9.85 -19.48 0.85
CA ASP A 363 11.08 -18.90 0.29
C ASP A 363 11.09 -17.37 0.48
N VAL A 364 9.98 -16.73 0.12
CA VAL A 364 9.85 -15.28 0.22
C VAL A 364 9.78 -14.82 1.67
N SER A 365 9.17 -15.61 2.58
CA SER A 365 9.22 -15.35 4.03
C SER A 365 10.66 -15.32 4.56
N VAL A 366 11.51 -16.25 4.13
CA VAL A 366 12.93 -16.28 4.52
C VAL A 366 13.67 -15.06 3.96
N LEU A 367 13.41 -14.71 2.71
CA LEU A 367 13.96 -13.52 2.07
C LEU A 367 13.58 -12.23 2.82
N MET A 368 12.30 -12.04 3.17
CA MET A 368 11.82 -10.88 3.93
C MET A 368 12.39 -10.86 5.34
N ALA A 369 12.47 -12.02 6.01
CA ALA A 369 13.09 -12.12 7.33
C ALA A 369 14.56 -11.68 7.31
N ARG A 370 15.31 -12.05 6.26
CA ARG A 370 16.68 -11.57 6.06
C ARG A 370 16.75 -10.05 5.86
N ALA A 371 15.81 -9.45 5.13
CA ALA A 371 15.76 -7.99 4.96
C ALA A 371 15.63 -7.26 6.30
N VAL A 372 14.85 -7.82 7.24
CA VAL A 372 14.73 -7.30 8.60
C VAL A 372 15.98 -7.60 9.43
N GLU A 373 16.50 -8.83 9.38
CA GLU A 373 17.68 -9.24 10.14
C GLU A 373 18.92 -8.39 9.82
N GLN A 374 19.10 -8.05 8.55
CA GLN A 374 20.20 -7.21 8.07
C GLN A 374 19.91 -5.71 8.20
N HIS A 375 18.73 -5.33 8.69
CA HIS A 375 18.26 -3.95 8.76
C HIS A 375 18.31 -3.26 7.38
N SER A 376 18.09 -4.00 6.29
CA SER A 376 17.99 -3.48 4.92
C SER A 376 16.65 -2.80 4.67
N TRP A 377 15.67 -3.01 5.56
CA TRP A 377 14.31 -2.55 5.42
C TRP A 377 14.10 -1.04 5.20
N PRO A 378 14.95 -0.11 5.69
CA PRO A 378 14.79 1.31 5.40
C PRO A 378 15.04 1.68 3.93
N GLU A 379 15.73 0.82 3.16
CA GLU A 379 16.19 1.11 1.79
C GLU A 379 15.83 0.03 0.77
N CYS A 380 15.31 -1.13 1.21
CA CYS A 380 15.01 -2.25 0.29
C CYS A 380 13.81 -2.01 -0.62
N GLY A 381 12.98 -1.00 -0.33
CA GLY A 381 11.88 -0.54 -1.17
C GLY A 381 12.40 0.42 -2.24
N LEU A 382 12.64 -0.09 -3.44
CA LEU A 382 13.25 0.64 -4.55
C LEU A 382 12.35 1.76 -5.06
N TYR A 383 11.04 1.54 -5.07
CA TYR A 383 10.04 2.48 -5.58
C TYR A 383 9.37 3.31 -4.49
N TYR A 384 9.64 2.99 -3.23
CA TYR A 384 8.88 3.43 -2.05
C TYR A 384 9.74 4.32 -1.15
N PRO A 385 9.73 5.67 -1.32
CA PRO A 385 10.59 6.57 -0.55
C PRO A 385 10.16 6.72 0.91
N GLN A 386 8.90 6.39 1.23
CA GLN A 386 8.37 6.41 2.58
C GLN A 386 8.89 5.20 3.37
N ARG A 387 9.78 5.49 4.32
CA ARG A 387 10.51 4.49 5.14
C ARG A 387 9.61 3.43 5.78
N MET A 388 8.38 3.80 6.17
CA MET A 388 7.47 2.91 6.88
C MET A 388 6.62 2.00 5.98
N ILE A 389 6.72 2.10 4.65
CA ILE A 389 5.93 1.25 3.74
C ILE A 389 6.30 -0.22 3.86
N PHE A 390 7.59 -0.57 3.91
CA PHE A 390 7.97 -1.98 4.05
C PHE A 390 7.52 -2.59 5.40
N PRO A 391 7.77 -1.97 6.57
CA PRO A 391 7.23 -2.45 7.83
C PRO A 391 5.71 -2.68 7.78
N TYR A 392 4.98 -1.75 7.16
CA TYR A 392 3.53 -1.86 6.98
C TYR A 392 3.14 -3.05 6.10
N SER A 393 3.70 -3.17 4.90
CA SER A 393 3.37 -4.25 3.98
C SER A 393 3.74 -5.62 4.55
N LEU A 394 4.91 -5.75 5.18
CA LEU A 394 5.37 -7.02 5.72
C LEU A 394 4.52 -7.47 6.92
N THR A 395 4.19 -6.54 7.81
CA THR A 395 3.34 -6.86 8.97
C THR A 395 1.90 -7.17 8.57
N ARG A 396 1.36 -6.56 7.50
CA ARG A 396 0.08 -6.99 6.91
C ARG A 396 0.17 -8.43 6.39
N ALA A 397 1.21 -8.79 5.64
CA ALA A 397 1.38 -10.18 5.19
C ALA A 397 1.46 -11.17 6.37
N TYR A 398 2.21 -10.81 7.41
CA TYR A 398 2.33 -11.61 8.64
C TYR A 398 0.98 -11.78 9.32
N ARG A 399 0.25 -10.68 9.54
CA ARG A 399 -0.99 -10.64 10.33
C ARG A 399 -2.21 -10.99 9.51
N ASP A 400 -2.50 -10.15 8.53
CA ASP A 400 -3.73 -10.13 7.78
C ASP A 400 -3.76 -11.28 6.76
N GLY A 401 -2.62 -11.60 6.15
CA GLY A 401 -2.44 -12.78 5.28
C GLY A 401 -2.12 -14.08 6.02
N GLY A 402 -1.89 -14.05 7.34
CA GLY A 402 -1.61 -15.25 8.14
C GLY A 402 -0.27 -15.93 7.81
N VAL A 403 0.71 -15.22 7.23
CA VAL A 403 2.04 -15.78 6.89
C VAL A 403 2.92 -15.87 8.15
N ARG A 404 2.61 -16.82 9.03
CA ARG A 404 3.19 -16.96 10.38
C ARG A 404 4.38 -17.93 10.47
N THR A 405 5.28 -17.94 9.49
CA THR A 405 6.46 -18.83 9.54
C THR A 405 7.36 -18.49 10.74
N PRO A 406 8.18 -19.45 11.26
CA PRO A 406 9.12 -19.16 12.34
C PRO A 406 10.09 -18.01 12.03
N ALA A 407 10.56 -17.94 10.77
CA ALA A 407 11.43 -16.86 10.30
C ALA A 407 10.72 -15.50 10.35
N MET A 408 9.45 -15.45 9.93
CA MET A 408 8.63 -14.25 10.04
C MET A 408 8.39 -13.84 11.50
N LYS A 409 8.09 -14.78 12.40
CA LYS A 409 7.91 -14.44 13.83
C LYS A 409 9.17 -13.79 14.42
N GLU A 410 10.36 -14.30 14.10
CA GLU A 410 11.64 -13.70 14.50
C GLU A 410 11.82 -12.30 13.89
N ALA A 411 11.55 -12.15 12.60
CA ALA A 411 11.62 -10.87 11.90
C ALA A 411 10.70 -9.83 12.55
N MET A 412 9.45 -10.19 12.87
CA MET A 412 8.50 -9.29 13.54
C MET A 412 8.97 -8.86 14.92
N ARG A 413 9.68 -9.73 15.66
CA ARG A 413 10.25 -9.36 16.95
C ARG A 413 11.35 -8.31 16.80
N ARG A 414 12.22 -8.47 15.80
CA ARG A 414 13.29 -7.49 15.50
C ARG A 414 12.71 -6.18 15.01
N LEU A 415 11.75 -6.26 14.09
CA LEU A 415 11.05 -5.10 13.56
C LEU A 415 10.31 -4.33 14.67
N LEU A 416 9.71 -5.02 15.64
CA LEU A 416 9.13 -4.40 16.84
C LEU A 416 10.16 -3.54 17.57
N PHE A 417 11.34 -4.07 17.88
CA PHE A 417 12.40 -3.30 18.55
C PHE A 417 12.84 -2.10 17.71
N ASP A 418 13.01 -2.27 16.41
CA ASP A 418 13.38 -1.21 15.49
C ASP A 418 12.33 -0.09 15.49
N LEU A 419 11.04 -0.41 15.37
CA LEU A 419 9.95 0.57 15.38
C LEU A 419 9.85 1.33 16.72
N LEU A 420 9.95 0.62 17.86
CA LEU A 420 9.96 1.28 19.18
C LEU A 420 11.16 2.22 19.34
N ARG A 421 12.32 1.84 18.79
CA ARG A 421 13.50 2.71 18.77
C ARG A 421 13.27 3.92 17.87
N GLU A 422 12.79 3.76 16.64
CA GLU A 422 12.54 4.85 15.70
C GLU A 422 11.60 5.93 16.30
N GLN A 423 10.50 5.53 16.95
CA GLN A 423 9.57 6.47 17.56
C GLN A 423 10.23 7.26 18.71
N ARG A 424 11.03 6.57 19.54
CA ARG A 424 11.76 7.19 20.66
C ARG A 424 12.83 8.16 20.17
N ASP A 425 13.60 7.77 19.17
CA ASP A 425 14.70 8.55 18.64
C ASP A 425 14.19 9.81 17.92
N LEU A 426 13.06 9.71 17.20
CA LEU A 426 12.37 10.87 16.66
C LEU A 426 11.86 11.78 17.78
N ALA A 427 11.22 11.25 18.81
CA ALA A 427 10.73 12.07 19.92
C ALA A 427 11.86 12.80 20.67
N ALA A 428 13.06 12.20 20.74
CA ALA A 428 14.24 12.82 21.35
C ALA A 428 14.82 13.95 20.49
N THR A 429 14.85 13.79 19.17
CA THR A 429 15.42 14.76 18.22
C THR A 429 14.43 15.83 17.78
N ASN A 430 13.14 15.53 17.78
CA ASN A 430 12.05 16.43 17.43
C ASN A 430 10.85 16.30 18.39
N PRO A 431 10.94 16.89 19.60
CA PRO A 431 9.90 16.75 20.63
C PRO A 431 8.50 17.25 20.24
N LYS A 432 8.39 18.10 19.21
CA LYS A 432 7.10 18.59 18.70
C LYS A 432 6.29 17.49 18.00
N HIS A 433 6.96 16.46 17.50
CA HIS A 433 6.34 15.31 16.86
C HIS A 433 6.48 14.06 17.74
N ALA A 434 6.45 14.24 19.06
CA ALA A 434 6.47 13.13 20.00
C ALA A 434 5.27 12.19 19.76
N GLY A 435 5.55 10.93 19.43
CA GLY A 435 4.54 9.93 19.07
C GLY A 435 4.45 9.64 17.57
N ALA A 436 5.01 10.51 16.73
CA ALA A 436 5.12 10.27 15.30
C ALA A 436 6.24 9.28 14.94
N PHE A 437 6.28 8.90 13.66
CA PHE A 437 7.38 8.13 13.06
C PHE A 437 8.00 8.91 11.90
N SER A 438 9.28 8.68 11.64
CA SER A 438 10.01 9.34 10.55
C SER A 438 9.69 8.69 9.21
N GLY A 439 9.36 9.50 8.22
CA GLY A 439 9.20 9.05 6.83
C GLY A 439 10.52 8.84 6.09
N GLY A 440 11.67 9.10 6.73
CA GLY A 440 12.98 9.04 6.10
C GLY A 440 13.16 10.17 5.10
N ALA A 441 13.19 9.84 3.81
CA ALA A 441 13.30 10.83 2.74
C ALA A 441 11.98 11.58 2.48
N ASP A 442 10.85 10.96 2.83
CA ASP A 442 9.57 11.65 2.90
C ASP A 442 9.52 12.49 4.19
N PRO A 443 9.40 13.83 4.10
CA PRO A 443 9.38 14.70 5.28
C PRO A 443 8.05 14.64 6.04
N THR A 444 7.02 13.98 5.49
CA THR A 444 5.70 13.92 6.13
C THR A 444 5.67 12.88 7.26
N TYR A 445 5.11 13.30 8.39
CA TYR A 445 5.00 12.46 9.58
C TYR A 445 3.67 11.70 9.64
N ASP A 446 2.60 12.23 9.05
CA ASP A 446 1.26 11.66 9.19
C ASP A 446 1.15 10.29 8.49
N LEU A 447 1.60 10.19 7.23
CA LEU A 447 1.64 8.92 6.51
C LEU A 447 2.55 7.91 7.22
N ALA A 448 3.77 8.33 7.59
CA ALA A 448 4.73 7.48 8.30
C ALA A 448 4.15 6.94 9.62
N THR A 449 3.44 7.79 10.38
CA THR A 449 2.83 7.42 11.65
C THR A 449 1.64 6.49 11.46
N GLY A 450 0.81 6.69 10.43
CA GLY A 450 -0.26 5.77 10.07
C GLY A 450 0.28 4.37 9.73
N LEU A 451 1.28 4.29 8.84
CA LEU A 451 1.94 3.04 8.45
C LEU A 451 2.57 2.33 9.65
N ALA A 452 3.29 3.06 10.50
CA ALA A 452 3.98 2.50 11.66
C ALA A 452 3.00 2.06 12.78
N LEU A 453 1.94 2.82 13.03
CA LEU A 453 0.89 2.42 13.99
C LEU A 453 0.21 1.12 13.50
N ALA A 454 -0.20 1.06 12.23
CA ALA A 454 -0.75 -0.16 11.66
C ALA A 454 0.24 -1.34 11.76
N SER A 455 1.54 -1.10 11.55
CA SER A 455 2.59 -2.11 11.71
C SER A 455 2.67 -2.66 13.12
N LEU A 456 2.69 -1.79 14.14
CA LEU A 456 2.71 -2.19 15.54
C LEU A 456 1.45 -2.98 15.91
N LEU A 457 0.27 -2.55 15.46
CA LEU A 457 -0.99 -3.24 15.71
C LEU A 457 -1.03 -4.62 15.06
N ASN A 458 -0.43 -4.79 13.88
CA ASN A 458 -0.31 -6.07 13.20
C ASN A 458 0.66 -7.04 13.92
N ILE A 459 1.72 -6.52 14.54
CA ILE A 459 2.68 -7.32 15.32
C ILE A 459 2.04 -7.87 16.60
N GLY A 460 1.27 -7.04 17.32
CA GLY A 460 0.44 -7.44 18.46
C GLY A 460 1.14 -7.52 19.83
N GLU A 461 0.32 -7.54 20.89
CA GLU A 461 0.76 -7.57 22.30
C GLU A 461 1.39 -8.91 22.69
N SER A 462 0.96 -10.01 22.07
CA SER A 462 1.49 -11.35 22.31
C SER A 462 3.02 -11.36 22.08
N LEU A 463 3.47 -10.86 20.94
CA LEU A 463 4.90 -10.80 20.63
C LEU A 463 5.64 -9.76 21.48
N ALA A 464 5.00 -8.63 21.81
CA ALA A 464 5.59 -7.64 22.70
C ALA A 464 5.79 -8.18 24.13
N THR A 465 4.88 -9.04 24.59
CA THR A 465 4.96 -9.75 25.88
C THR A 465 6.10 -10.76 25.85
N GLU A 466 6.16 -11.60 24.81
CA GLU A 466 7.27 -12.55 24.63
C GLU A 466 8.63 -11.85 24.58
N ALA A 467 8.69 -10.65 23.98
CA ALA A 467 9.90 -9.85 23.85
C ALA A 467 10.23 -9.01 25.11
N GLY A 468 9.37 -9.00 26.14
CA GLY A 468 9.60 -8.25 27.37
C GLY A 468 9.47 -6.72 27.24
N VAL A 469 8.74 -6.24 26.22
CA VAL A 469 8.59 -4.80 25.92
C VAL A 469 7.14 -4.31 25.89
N LEU A 470 6.21 -5.05 26.51
CA LEU A 470 4.77 -4.74 26.48
C LEU A 470 4.44 -3.30 26.88
N SER A 471 5.06 -2.77 27.96
CA SER A 471 4.79 -1.40 28.41
C SER A 471 5.25 -0.34 27.41
N ASP A 472 6.40 -0.54 26.78
CA ASP A 472 6.91 0.39 25.75
C ASP A 472 6.07 0.31 24.49
N TYR A 473 5.66 -0.89 24.11
CA TYR A 473 4.74 -1.14 23.00
C TYR A 473 3.39 -0.43 23.18
N GLN A 474 2.71 -0.65 24.31
CA GLN A 474 1.41 -0.03 24.60
C GLN A 474 1.50 1.50 24.62
N ARG A 475 2.61 2.04 25.16
CA ARG A 475 2.88 3.48 25.13
C ARG A 475 3.10 3.99 23.71
N ALA A 476 3.79 3.24 22.87
CA ALA A 476 4.08 3.63 21.49
C ALA A 476 2.82 3.71 20.63
N ILE A 477 1.95 2.69 20.70
CA ILE A 477 0.67 2.68 19.95
C ILE A 477 -0.26 3.81 20.42
N ALA A 478 -0.35 4.05 21.73
CA ALA A 478 -1.20 5.10 22.29
C ALA A 478 -0.71 6.50 21.87
N LYS A 479 0.61 6.73 21.88
CA LYS A 479 1.20 8.00 21.43
C LYS A 479 1.01 8.24 19.93
N ALA A 480 1.14 7.20 19.11
CA ALA A 480 0.92 7.32 17.67
C ALA A 480 -0.55 7.61 17.34
N ALA A 481 -1.49 6.92 17.99
CA ALA A 481 -2.91 7.20 17.85
C ALA A 481 -3.25 8.64 18.28
N ALA A 482 -2.72 9.09 19.43
CA ALA A 482 -2.89 10.46 19.91
C ALA A 482 -2.28 11.52 18.97
N TYR A 483 -1.13 11.23 18.36
CA TYR A 483 -0.52 12.10 17.35
C TYR A 483 -1.47 12.28 16.16
N LEU A 484 -1.96 11.17 15.58
CA LEU A 484 -2.83 11.20 14.41
C LEU A 484 -4.18 11.89 14.68
N THR A 485 -4.77 11.68 15.86
CA THR A 485 -6.02 12.37 16.24
C THR A 485 -5.79 13.86 16.53
N ALA A 486 -4.61 14.27 17.01
CA ALA A 486 -4.28 15.68 17.21
C ALA A 486 -3.93 16.42 15.92
N HIS A 487 -3.36 15.73 14.92
CA HIS A 487 -2.90 16.31 13.65
C HIS A 487 -3.93 16.29 12.51
N GLN A 488 -5.15 15.81 12.78
CA GLN A 488 -6.22 15.82 11.78
C GLN A 488 -6.57 17.24 11.33
N GLN A 489 -6.67 17.45 10.02
CA GLN A 489 -7.06 18.71 9.40
C GLN A 489 -8.52 18.65 8.96
N ARG A 490 -9.22 19.79 9.00
CA ARG A 490 -10.58 19.87 8.45
C ARG A 490 -10.53 19.87 6.93
N ALA A 491 -11.35 19.02 6.31
CA ALA A 491 -11.59 19.03 4.88
C ALA A 491 -13.01 19.51 4.58
N GLN A 492 -13.16 20.28 3.51
CA GLN A 492 -14.46 20.75 3.05
C GLN A 492 -15.13 19.68 2.20
N ILE A 493 -16.32 19.24 2.63
CA ILE A 493 -17.21 18.38 1.82
C ILE A 493 -17.64 19.14 0.57
N LYS A 494 -17.49 18.51 -0.58
CA LYS A 494 -17.74 19.08 -1.90
C LYS A 494 -19.12 18.73 -2.44
N PHE A 495 -19.63 17.53 -2.14
CA PHE A 495 -20.93 17.09 -2.64
C PHE A 495 -21.97 16.96 -1.54
N GLY A 496 -23.19 17.44 -1.84
CA GLY A 496 -24.34 17.25 -0.95
C GLY A 496 -24.77 15.78 -0.84
N THR A 497 -24.46 14.97 -1.86
CA THR A 497 -24.80 13.54 -1.93
C THR A 497 -23.84 12.63 -1.16
N THR A 498 -22.79 13.18 -0.55
CA THR A 498 -21.83 12.41 0.26
C THR A 498 -22.58 11.69 1.39
N PHE A 499 -22.36 10.37 1.49
CA PHE A 499 -23.09 9.41 2.34
C PHE A 499 -24.60 9.31 2.03
N ASN A 500 -24.95 9.22 0.74
CA ASN A 500 -26.33 9.07 0.25
C ASN A 500 -27.33 10.06 0.88
N ARG A 501 -26.85 11.29 1.14
CA ARG A 501 -27.68 12.38 1.65
C ARG A 501 -28.47 12.99 0.50
N ASP A 502 -29.66 12.46 0.24
CA ASP A 502 -30.56 13.02 -0.76
C ASP A 502 -30.95 14.46 -0.41
N ASN A 503 -30.55 15.41 -1.27
CA ASN A 503 -31.12 16.74 -1.51
C ASN A 503 -31.42 17.72 -0.35
N ASP A 504 -31.05 17.46 0.90
CA ASP A 504 -31.22 18.44 1.96
C ASP A 504 -30.07 19.45 2.02
N ARG A 505 -30.03 20.35 1.03
CA ARG A 505 -29.15 21.53 0.96
C ARG A 505 -29.20 22.47 2.18
N PHE A 506 -30.05 22.19 3.18
CA PHE A 506 -30.35 23.05 4.32
C PHE A 506 -30.06 22.46 5.71
N LEU A 507 -29.57 21.22 5.84
CA LEU A 507 -29.42 20.58 7.16
C LEU A 507 -28.07 20.75 7.86
N PHE A 508 -27.13 21.48 7.26
CA PHE A 508 -25.92 21.90 7.97
C PHE A 508 -25.78 23.42 7.93
N PRO A 509 -25.91 24.12 9.07
CA PRO A 509 -25.52 25.52 9.17
C PRO A 509 -24.03 25.73 8.81
N ASN A 510 -23.21 24.67 8.88
CA ASN A 510 -21.84 24.65 8.37
C ASN A 510 -21.40 23.22 7.92
N PRO A 511 -21.49 22.87 6.63
CA PRO A 511 -20.93 21.63 6.06
C PRO A 511 -19.38 21.58 6.11
N ARG A 512 -18.73 22.70 6.46
CA ARG A 512 -17.28 22.92 6.36
C ARG A 512 -16.44 22.21 7.44
N ASP A 513 -17.04 21.54 8.42
CA ASP A 513 -16.35 21.17 9.67
C ASP A 513 -16.18 19.66 9.94
N LYS A 514 -16.45 18.77 8.98
CA LYS A 514 -16.70 17.35 9.32
C LYS A 514 -15.74 16.34 8.70
N ALA A 515 -15.40 16.46 7.43
CA ALA A 515 -14.39 15.58 6.84
C ALA A 515 -13.02 15.86 7.47
N ARG A 516 -12.18 14.83 7.52
CA ARG A 516 -10.84 14.88 8.11
C ARG A 516 -9.83 14.37 7.12
N LYS A 517 -8.69 15.08 7.06
CA LYS A 517 -7.55 14.69 6.24
C LYS A 517 -6.24 14.91 6.99
N TRP A 518 -5.16 14.40 6.42
CA TRP A 518 -3.78 14.51 6.91
C TRP A 518 -2.87 14.93 5.76
N ASP A 519 -1.66 15.38 6.09
CA ASP A 519 -0.70 15.81 5.08
C ASP A 519 -0.25 14.65 4.19
N SER A 520 -0.31 14.81 2.87
CA SER A 520 -0.02 13.74 1.94
C SER A 520 1.48 13.45 1.83
N GLY A 521 1.83 12.22 2.19
CA GLY A 521 3.18 11.70 2.00
C GLY A 521 3.47 11.22 0.58
N VAL A 522 4.73 10.86 0.35
CA VAL A 522 5.21 10.31 -0.92
C VAL A 522 5.15 8.80 -0.86
N PHE A 523 4.21 8.20 -1.58
CA PHE A 523 4.04 6.74 -1.55
C PHE A 523 4.82 6.05 -2.68
N PHE A 524 5.01 6.69 -3.83
CA PHE A 524 5.74 6.12 -4.97
C PHE A 524 6.66 7.16 -5.59
N SER A 525 7.77 6.72 -6.19
CA SER A 525 8.65 7.61 -6.92
C SER A 525 9.38 6.94 -8.07
N ALA A 526 9.64 7.72 -9.12
CA ALA A 526 10.44 7.31 -10.27
C ALA A 526 11.88 7.83 -10.16
N SER A 527 12.84 7.01 -10.65
CA SER A 527 14.26 7.34 -10.87
C SER A 527 14.96 8.01 -9.68
N ASN A 528 15.51 7.21 -8.75
CA ASN A 528 16.21 7.65 -7.54
C ASN A 528 15.50 8.81 -6.81
N TRP A 529 14.16 8.82 -6.87
CA TRP A 529 13.24 9.74 -6.20
C TRP A 529 13.18 11.18 -6.72
N LYS A 530 13.94 11.50 -7.78
CA LYS A 530 14.13 12.89 -8.24
C LYS A 530 13.35 13.25 -9.50
N LEU A 531 12.91 12.25 -10.26
CA LEU A 531 12.21 12.51 -11.52
C LEU A 531 10.74 12.82 -11.28
N ALA A 532 10.06 11.93 -10.55
CA ALA A 532 8.65 12.06 -10.25
C ALA A 532 8.32 11.46 -8.89
N GLN A 533 7.43 12.10 -8.15
CA GLN A 533 6.91 11.64 -6.87
C GLN A 533 5.39 11.63 -6.92
N TRP A 534 4.78 10.54 -6.44
CA TRP A 534 3.33 10.44 -6.35
C TRP A 534 2.90 10.76 -4.92
N ARG A 535 1.90 11.63 -4.82
CA ARG A 535 1.25 12.02 -3.56
C ARG A 535 -0.26 11.89 -3.66
N SER A 536 -0.91 11.55 -2.55
CA SER A 536 -2.37 11.52 -2.48
C SER A 536 -2.85 11.70 -1.04
N ASP A 537 -3.73 12.69 -0.87
CA ASP A 537 -4.46 12.90 0.38
C ASP A 537 -5.32 11.67 0.71
N ALA A 538 -6.01 11.10 -0.29
CA ALA A 538 -6.91 9.96 -0.09
C ALA A 538 -6.18 8.70 0.39
N TYR A 539 -4.99 8.42 -0.15
CA TYR A 539 -4.17 7.31 0.33
C TYR A 539 -3.71 7.52 1.77
N THR A 540 -3.21 8.71 2.09
CA THR A 540 -2.79 9.01 3.47
C THR A 540 -3.96 8.90 4.44
N VAL A 541 -5.14 9.42 4.06
CA VAL A 541 -6.38 9.27 4.82
C VAL A 541 -6.75 7.81 5.02
N ALA A 542 -6.65 6.98 3.98
CA ALA A 542 -6.98 5.57 4.06
C ALA A 542 -6.03 4.79 5.00
N ILE A 543 -4.73 5.08 4.94
CA ILE A 543 -3.74 4.47 5.84
C ILE A 543 -3.96 4.90 7.30
N VAL A 544 -4.22 6.19 7.54
CA VAL A 544 -4.55 6.68 8.88
C VAL A 544 -5.87 6.09 9.38
N LEU A 545 -6.88 5.96 8.49
CA LEU A 545 -8.13 5.28 8.80
C LEU A 545 -7.90 3.83 9.20
N GLU A 546 -7.04 3.08 8.48
CA GLU A 546 -6.69 1.71 8.85
C GLU A 546 -6.12 1.66 10.27
N ALA A 547 -5.12 2.51 10.54
CA ALA A 547 -4.39 2.52 11.80
C ALA A 547 -5.31 2.87 12.98
N LEU A 548 -6.16 3.89 12.83
CA LEU A 548 -7.10 4.31 13.86
C LEU A 548 -8.26 3.32 14.03
N ALA A 549 -8.74 2.69 12.96
CA ALA A 549 -9.78 1.66 13.04
C ALA A 549 -9.25 0.39 13.73
N LYS A 550 -8.05 -0.08 13.38
CA LYS A 550 -7.38 -1.19 14.07
C LYS A 550 -7.11 -0.84 15.54
N TYR A 551 -6.67 0.38 15.83
CA TYR A 551 -6.52 0.84 17.21
C TYR A 551 -7.86 0.82 17.96
N ALA A 552 -8.93 1.36 17.39
CA ALA A 552 -10.25 1.33 18.01
C ALA A 552 -10.73 -0.10 18.31
N LEU A 553 -10.44 -1.06 17.42
CA LEU A 553 -10.79 -2.48 17.55
C LEU A 553 -9.91 -3.28 18.53
N ALA A 554 -8.91 -2.64 19.16
CA ALA A 554 -7.90 -3.34 19.95
C ALA A 554 -7.26 -4.51 19.20
N TYR A 555 -6.97 -4.29 17.91
CA TYR A 555 -6.48 -5.31 16.97
C TYR A 555 -5.23 -6.04 17.48
N GLU A 556 -4.42 -5.36 18.28
CA GLU A 556 -3.20 -5.89 18.88
C GLU A 556 -3.42 -6.97 19.94
N GLN A 557 -4.61 -7.07 20.53
CA GLN A 557 -4.95 -8.01 21.60
C GLN A 557 -5.45 -9.36 21.08
N SER A 558 -5.82 -9.42 19.79
CA SER A 558 -6.16 -10.65 19.08
C SER A 558 -4.95 -11.15 18.28
N ASP A 559 -4.97 -12.39 17.80
CA ASP A 559 -4.05 -12.93 16.77
C ASP A 559 -4.74 -13.24 15.43
N GLU A 560 -6.05 -12.97 15.34
CA GLU A 560 -6.91 -13.25 14.18
C GLU A 560 -6.45 -12.52 12.90
N SER A 561 -6.63 -13.21 11.78
CA SER A 561 -6.36 -12.67 10.45
C SER A 561 -7.39 -11.59 10.04
N PHE A 562 -7.17 -10.96 8.90
CA PHE A 562 -8.11 -9.98 8.35
C PHE A 562 -9.39 -10.61 7.78
N LEU A 563 -9.42 -11.93 7.59
CA LEU A 563 -10.67 -12.60 7.22
C LEU A 563 -11.50 -12.99 8.46
N GLU A 564 -10.86 -13.13 9.62
CA GLU A 564 -11.46 -13.69 10.83
C GLU A 564 -11.70 -12.66 11.95
N GLY A 565 -10.93 -11.56 11.97
CA GLY A 565 -10.97 -10.62 13.09
C GLY A 565 -12.25 -9.76 13.19
N ALA A 566 -12.34 -9.00 14.28
CA ALA A 566 -13.45 -8.08 14.55
C ALA A 566 -13.50 -6.86 13.60
N ARG A 567 -14.70 -6.32 13.36
CA ARG A 567 -14.93 -5.16 12.48
C ARG A 567 -15.71 -4.07 13.23
N LEU A 568 -15.55 -2.83 12.79
CA LEU A 568 -16.34 -1.70 13.29
C LEU A 568 -17.71 -1.75 12.63
N LYS A 569 -18.75 -2.01 13.43
CA LYS A 569 -20.13 -1.99 12.93
C LYS A 569 -20.62 -0.56 12.84
N VAL A 570 -21.06 -0.20 11.65
CA VAL A 570 -21.76 1.06 11.42
C VAL A 570 -23.25 0.83 11.65
N THR A 571 -23.82 1.44 12.68
CA THR A 571 -25.24 1.29 13.03
C THR A 571 -26.12 2.41 12.48
N SER A 572 -25.54 3.56 12.19
CA SER A 572 -26.18 4.59 11.37
C SER A 572 -25.14 5.58 10.86
N TYR A 573 -25.44 6.28 9.76
CA TYR A 573 -24.76 7.53 9.45
C TYR A 573 -25.65 8.65 9.96
N GLY A 574 -25.40 9.09 11.19
CA GLY A 574 -26.20 10.13 11.85
C GLY A 574 -26.62 11.27 10.90
N ARG A 575 -27.89 11.69 10.99
CA ARG A 575 -28.41 12.81 10.19
C ARG A 575 -27.68 14.12 10.52
N ASN A 576 -27.19 14.25 11.76
CA ASN A 576 -26.34 15.32 12.25
C ASN A 576 -24.96 14.78 12.71
N ALA A 577 -23.92 15.63 12.72
CA ALA A 577 -22.59 15.18 13.16
C ALA A 577 -22.46 15.00 14.67
N ASP A 578 -23.33 15.64 15.44
CA ASP A 578 -23.38 15.44 16.89
C ASP A 578 -23.87 14.01 17.24
N ASP A 579 -24.42 13.28 16.27
CA ASP A 579 -24.81 11.87 16.39
C ASP A 579 -23.68 10.90 16.01
N ALA A 580 -22.62 11.35 15.32
CA ALA A 580 -21.48 10.51 14.93
C ALA A 580 -20.87 9.70 16.09
N PRO A 581 -20.72 10.23 17.33
CA PRO A 581 -20.16 9.44 18.43
C PRO A 581 -21.04 8.30 18.93
N ARG A 582 -22.30 8.17 18.46
CA ARG A 582 -23.25 7.11 18.84
C ARG A 582 -23.37 5.98 17.81
N ASN A 583 -22.62 6.05 16.71
CA ASN A 583 -22.92 5.34 15.46
C ASN A 583 -21.91 4.24 15.06
N LEU A 584 -20.79 4.14 15.78
CA LEU A 584 -19.84 3.05 15.64
C LEU A 584 -19.96 2.18 16.89
N LEU A 585 -20.31 0.91 16.70
CA LEU A 585 -20.32 -0.10 17.75
C LEU A 585 -19.36 -1.23 17.38
N LEU A 586 -18.86 -1.95 18.39
CA LEU A 586 -18.13 -3.19 18.18
C LEU A 586 -19.08 -4.29 17.70
N THR A 587 -18.66 -5.10 16.72
CA THR A 587 -19.14 -6.48 16.60
C THR A 587 -18.00 -7.44 16.35
N LYS A 588 -18.09 -8.61 17.00
CA LYS A 588 -17.34 -9.80 16.61
C LYS A 588 -18.01 -10.44 15.40
#